data_AF-A0A0C3JW20-F1
#
_entry.id   AF-A0A0C3JW20-F1
#
_cell.length_a   1.000
_cell.length_b   1.000
_cell.length_c   1.000
_cell.angle_alpha   90.00
_cell.angle_beta   90.00
_cell.angle_gamma   90.00
#
_symmetry.space_group_name_H-M   'P 1'
#
loop_
_entity.id
_entity.type
_entity.pdbx_description
1 polymer ?
#
loop_
_entity_poly.entity_id
_entity_poly.type
_entity_poly.pdbx_seq_one_letter_code
_entity_poly.pdbx_strand_id
1 'polypeptide(L)'
;MDRFLAPNTSEAIAHSQLTENWFTWDQDHPSFNETLVAGGASYQAFNRYLSGSDLFIVPRTRSELQSVLRRYAYDSIHNAISVSRQTLQPGGYSRICMLAEKSIRNVLNTSDNTEVLLALHAPKSASQPTSERTISSAGIRT
;
A
#
# COMPACT_ATOMS: atom_id res chain seq x y z
N MET A 1 7.24 -6.98 -2.12
CA MET A 1 5.83 -7.38 -1.95
C MET A 1 5.71 -8.67 -1.12
N ASP A 2 6.58 -9.66 -1.39
CA ASP A 2 6.52 -11.01 -0.80
C ASP A 2 6.45 -11.10 0.73
N ARG A 3 7.05 -10.12 1.44
CA ARG A 3 6.97 -10.03 2.90
C ARG A 3 5.55 -9.76 3.43
N PHE A 4 4.77 -8.97 2.70
CA PHE A 4 3.49 -8.44 3.18
C PHE A 4 2.32 -9.24 2.63
N LEU A 5 2.35 -9.53 1.33
CA LEU A 5 1.35 -10.31 0.61
C LEU A 5 2.10 -11.19 -0.39
N ALA A 6 2.48 -12.38 0.07
CA ALA A 6 3.17 -13.37 -0.76
C ALA A 6 2.28 -13.82 -1.95
N PRO A 7 2.86 -14.33 -3.05
CA PRO A 7 2.10 -14.69 -4.26
C PRO A 7 0.96 -15.70 -4.04
N ASN A 8 1.03 -16.48 -2.97
CA ASN A 8 0.03 -17.49 -2.61
C ASN A 8 -1.09 -16.94 -1.70
N THR A 9 -1.08 -15.66 -1.33
CA THR A 9 -2.17 -15.08 -0.55
C THR A 9 -3.39 -14.81 -1.43
N SER A 10 -4.57 -14.80 -0.81
CA SER A 10 -5.83 -14.48 -1.49
C SER A 10 -5.79 -13.13 -2.20
N GLU A 11 -5.12 -12.15 -1.60
CA GLU A 11 -4.98 -10.79 -2.12
C GLU A 11 -4.11 -10.75 -3.37
N ALA A 12 -2.99 -11.49 -3.38
CA ALA A 12 -2.12 -11.57 -4.53
C ALA A 12 -2.79 -12.28 -5.71
N ILE A 13 -3.47 -13.40 -5.44
CA ILE A 13 -4.24 -14.13 -6.44
C ILE A 13 -5.36 -13.24 -7.00
N ALA A 14 -6.09 -12.53 -6.14
CA ALA A 14 -7.14 -11.61 -6.56
C ALA A 14 -6.62 -10.47 -7.44
N HIS A 15 -5.47 -9.90 -7.08
CA HIS A 15 -4.83 -8.86 -7.88
C HIS A 15 -4.41 -9.38 -9.26
N SER A 16 -3.81 -10.58 -9.34
CA SER A 16 -3.45 -11.18 -10.63
C SER A 16 -4.69 -11.41 -11.50
N GLN A 17 -5.77 -11.97 -10.93
CA GLN A 17 -7.01 -12.21 -11.65
C GLN A 17 -7.63 -10.92 -12.20
N LEU A 18 -7.70 -9.85 -11.39
CA LEU A 18 -8.20 -8.55 -11.83
C LEU A 18 -7.30 -7.90 -12.88
N THR A 19 -5.97 -8.02 -12.74
CA THR A 19 -5.02 -7.40 -13.67
C THR A 19 -5.05 -8.08 -15.03
N GLU A 20 -5.07 -9.41 -15.06
CA GLU A 20 -5.09 -10.20 -16.29
C GLU A 20 -6.43 -10.09 -17.02
N ASN A 21 -7.54 -9.92 -16.30
CA ASN A 21 -8.89 -9.90 -16.84
C ASN A 21 -9.60 -8.56 -16.61
N TRP A 22 -8.89 -7.43 -16.61
CA TRP A 22 -9.43 -6.14 -16.15
C TRP A 22 -10.74 -5.69 -16.82
N PHE A 23 -11.01 -6.11 -18.06
CA PHE A 23 -12.24 -5.77 -18.79
C PHE A 23 -13.33 -6.85 -18.72
N THR A 24 -12.99 -8.06 -18.26
CA THR A 24 -13.86 -9.25 -18.31
C THR A 24 -14.01 -9.95 -16.95
N TRP A 25 -13.32 -9.50 -15.91
CA TRP A 25 -13.31 -10.15 -14.58
C TRP A 25 -14.70 -10.26 -13.94
N ASP A 26 -15.64 -9.41 -14.34
CA ASP A 26 -17.02 -9.38 -13.85
C ASP A 26 -18.01 -10.12 -14.77
N GLN A 27 -17.58 -10.59 -15.95
CA GLN A 27 -18.47 -11.19 -16.95
C GLN A 27 -18.80 -12.66 -16.66
N ASP A 28 -17.88 -13.39 -16.03
CA ASP A 28 -18.02 -14.82 -15.75
C ASP A 28 -18.77 -15.11 -14.44
N HIS A 29 -19.20 -14.07 -13.73
CA HIS A 29 -19.89 -14.19 -12.45
C HIS A 29 -21.35 -13.71 -12.56
N PRO A 30 -22.30 -14.34 -11.86
CA PRO A 30 -23.69 -13.89 -11.84
C PRO A 30 -23.90 -12.60 -11.04
N SER A 31 -22.91 -12.21 -10.22
CA SER A 31 -22.98 -11.04 -9.34
C SER A 31 -21.58 -10.48 -9.06
N PHE A 32 -21.54 -9.20 -8.66
CA PHE A 32 -20.30 -8.50 -8.30
C PHE A 32 -19.49 -9.27 -7.26
N ASN A 33 -18.26 -9.65 -7.61
CA ASN A 33 -17.39 -10.41 -6.72
C ASN A 33 -16.68 -9.49 -5.71
N GLU A 34 -17.39 -9.22 -4.61
CA GLU A 34 -16.94 -8.31 -3.55
C GLU A 34 -15.60 -8.73 -2.92
N THR A 35 -15.37 -10.04 -2.77
CA THR A 35 -14.15 -10.58 -2.15
C THR A 35 -12.94 -10.44 -3.07
N LEU A 36 -13.12 -10.70 -4.37
CA LEU A 36 -12.09 -10.49 -5.38
C LEU A 36 -11.63 -9.03 -5.41
N VAL A 37 -12.59 -8.10 -5.49
CA VAL A 37 -12.29 -6.67 -5.52
C VAL A 37 -11.62 -6.20 -4.23
N ALA A 38 -12.10 -6.64 -3.07
CA ALA A 38 -11.47 -6.30 -1.79
C ALA A 38 -10.02 -6.81 -1.70
N GLY A 39 -9.77 -8.06 -2.10
CA GLY A 39 -8.43 -8.64 -2.09
C GLY A 39 -7.46 -7.92 -3.02
N GLY A 40 -7.88 -7.67 -4.26
CA GLY A 40 -7.08 -6.94 -5.23
C GLY A 40 -6.81 -5.49 -4.82
N ALA A 41 -7.79 -4.82 -4.21
CA ALA A 41 -7.63 -3.47 -3.68
C ALA A 41 -6.64 -3.40 -2.51
N SER A 42 -6.66 -4.37 -1.60
CA SER A 42 -5.66 -4.45 -0.52
C SER A 42 -4.26 -4.68 -1.06
N TYR A 43 -4.09 -5.58 -2.02
CA TYR A 43 -2.81 -5.79 -2.68
C TYR A 43 -2.31 -4.52 -3.35
N GLN A 44 -3.17 -3.85 -4.13
CA GLN A 44 -2.81 -2.63 -4.84
C GLN A 44 -2.48 -1.47 -3.88
N ALA A 45 -3.14 -1.40 -2.72
CA ALA A 45 -2.82 -0.42 -1.69
C ALA A 45 -1.38 -0.59 -1.15
N PHE A 46 -0.99 -1.83 -0.83
CA PHE A 46 0.39 -2.12 -0.41
C PHE A 46 1.37 -1.89 -1.56
N ASN A 47 1.06 -2.31 -2.78
CA ASN A 47 1.91 -2.10 -3.94
C ASN A 47 2.21 -0.61 -4.17
N ARG A 48 1.17 0.24 -4.17
CA ARG A 48 1.29 1.71 -4.28
C ARG A 48 2.09 2.31 -3.12
N TYR A 49 1.85 1.85 -1.90
CA TYR A 49 2.62 2.34 -0.76
C TYR A 49 4.09 1.94 -0.85
N LEU A 50 4.41 0.71 -1.23
CA LEU A 50 5.79 0.23 -1.36
C LEU A 50 6.57 0.95 -2.46
N SER A 51 5.91 1.31 -3.57
CA SER A 51 6.52 2.11 -4.63
C SER A 51 6.67 3.60 -4.27
N GLY A 52 6.05 4.06 -3.19
CA GLY A 52 5.98 5.48 -2.83
C GLY A 52 5.09 6.30 -3.77
N SER A 53 4.22 5.65 -4.55
CA SER A 53 3.32 6.33 -5.49
C SER A 53 2.27 7.13 -4.73
N ASP A 54 2.13 8.42 -5.08
CA ASP A 54 1.17 9.34 -4.46
C ASP A 54 1.36 9.53 -2.94
N LEU A 55 2.59 9.34 -2.44
CA LEU A 55 2.94 9.50 -1.03
C LEU A 55 3.57 10.88 -0.77
N PHE A 56 2.73 11.90 -0.61
CA PHE A 56 3.18 13.27 -0.32
C PHE A 56 3.43 13.52 1.17
N ILE A 57 2.69 12.83 2.04
CA ILE A 57 2.84 12.92 3.50
C ILE A 57 3.15 11.53 4.01
N VAL A 58 4.34 11.39 4.59
CA VAL A 58 4.81 10.11 5.14
C VAL A 58 4.11 9.85 6.48
N PRO A 59 3.43 8.70 6.64
CA PRO A 59 2.83 8.35 7.93
C PRO A 59 3.94 8.10 8.95
N ARG A 60 3.74 8.60 10.17
CA ARG A 60 4.64 8.43 11.32
C ARG A 60 4.07 7.47 12.36
N THR A 61 2.77 7.22 12.31
CA THR A 61 2.08 6.30 13.22
C THR A 61 1.39 5.18 12.45
N ARG A 62 1.16 4.06 13.14
CA ARG A 62 0.37 2.93 12.60
C ARG A 62 -1.02 3.36 12.12
N SER A 63 -1.67 4.29 12.83
CA SER A 63 -2.99 4.80 12.46
C SER A 63 -2.95 5.60 11.16
N GLU A 64 -1.95 6.47 11.02
CA GLU A 64 -1.73 7.24 9.79
C GLU A 64 -1.42 6.31 8.61
N LEU A 65 -0.55 5.31 8.81
CA LEU A 65 -0.23 4.30 7.80
C LEU A 65 -1.48 3.55 7.35
N GLN A 66 -2.29 3.08 8.30
CA GLN A 66 -3.54 2.41 8.01
C GLN A 66 -4.52 3.32 7.24
N SER A 67 -4.57 4.61 7.58
CA SER A 67 -5.39 5.60 6.87
C SER A 67 -4.95 5.77 5.40
N VAL A 68 -3.64 5.86 5.16
CA VAL A 68 -3.07 5.94 3.80
C VAL A 68 -3.41 4.69 2.98
N LEU A 69 -3.20 3.50 3.55
CA LEU A 69 -3.51 2.24 2.88
C LEU A 69 -5.01 2.11 2.58
N ARG A 70 -5.88 2.52 3.51
CA ARG A 70 -7.34 2.56 3.29
C ARG A 70 -7.71 3.44 2.11
N ARG A 71 -7.14 4.65 2.04
CA ARG A 71 -7.37 5.56 0.91
C ARG A 71 -7.00 4.90 -0.42
N TYR A 72 -5.81 4.31 -0.52
CA TYR A 72 -5.38 3.63 -1.75
C TYR A 72 -6.25 2.41 -2.11
N ALA A 73 -6.72 1.67 -1.11
CA ALA A 73 -7.66 0.56 -1.33
C ALA A 73 -9.00 1.08 -1.85
N TYR A 74 -9.55 2.14 -1.25
CA TYR A 74 -10.83 2.72 -1.68
C TYR A 74 -10.75 3.28 -3.11
N ASP A 75 -9.65 3.94 -3.48
CA ASP A 75 -9.43 4.37 -4.87
C ASP A 75 -9.51 3.18 -5.83
N SER A 76 -8.86 2.07 -5.46
CA SER A 76 -8.83 0.85 -6.27
C SER A 76 -10.22 0.20 -6.36
N ILE A 77 -11.00 0.22 -5.27
CA ILE A 77 -12.39 -0.25 -5.23
C ILE A 77 -13.27 0.61 -6.14
N HIS A 78 -13.17 1.93 -6.06
CA HIS A 78 -13.93 2.83 -6.93
C HIS A 78 -13.58 2.62 -8.40
N ASN A 79 -12.31 2.40 -8.73
CA ASN A 79 -11.89 2.10 -10.09
C ASN A 79 -12.50 0.78 -10.58
N ALA A 80 -12.48 -0.28 -9.76
CA ALA A 80 -13.10 -1.56 -10.11
C ALA A 80 -14.62 -1.43 -10.31
N ILE A 81 -15.30 -0.71 -9.42
CA ILE A 81 -16.74 -0.45 -9.53
C ILE A 81 -17.07 0.34 -10.80
N SER A 82 -16.25 1.33 -11.16
CA SER A 82 -16.48 2.17 -12.33
C SER A 82 -16.33 1.42 -13.65
N VAL A 83 -15.49 0.37 -13.68
CA VAL A 83 -15.27 -0.48 -14.85
C VAL A 83 -16.28 -1.63 -14.91
N SER A 84 -16.74 -2.12 -13.76
CA SER A 84 -17.74 -3.17 -13.64
C SER A 84 -19.06 -2.78 -14.28
N ARG A 85 -19.64 -3.72 -15.04
CA ARG A 85 -21.00 -3.63 -15.59
C ARG A 85 -22.05 -4.20 -14.65
N GLN A 86 -21.62 -4.88 -13.59
CA GLN A 86 -22.50 -5.48 -12.60
C GLN A 86 -22.96 -4.46 -11.56
N THR A 87 -24.22 -4.62 -11.13
CA THR A 87 -24.78 -3.82 -10.04
C THR A 87 -24.30 -4.34 -8.68
N LEU A 88 -23.87 -3.41 -7.82
CA LEU A 88 -23.59 -3.73 -6.43
C LEU A 88 -24.88 -4.07 -5.70
N GLN A 89 -24.85 -5.15 -4.93
CA GLN A 89 -25.92 -5.48 -4.01
C GLN A 89 -26.00 -4.42 -2.90
N PRO A 90 -27.19 -4.22 -2.28
CA PRO A 90 -27.31 -3.35 -1.11
C PRO A 90 -26.26 -3.68 -0.04
N GLY A 91 -25.54 -2.64 0.41
CA GLY A 91 -24.44 -2.77 1.36
C GLY A 91 -23.14 -3.37 0.80
N GLY A 92 -23.07 -3.70 -0.50
CA GLY A 92 -21.91 -4.33 -1.13
C GLY A 92 -20.66 -3.48 -1.05
N TYR A 93 -20.78 -2.18 -1.31
CA TYR A 93 -19.67 -1.24 -1.15
C TYR A 93 -19.08 -1.28 0.27
N SER A 94 -19.93 -1.23 1.30
CA SER A 94 -19.51 -1.31 2.70
C SER A 94 -18.83 -2.64 3.03
N ARG A 95 -19.31 -3.76 2.47
CA ARG A 95 -18.68 -5.08 2.65
C ARG A 95 -17.30 -5.15 2.01
N ILE A 96 -17.15 -4.63 0.78
CA ILE A 96 -15.86 -4.58 0.09
C ILE A 96 -14.84 -3.78 0.90
N CYS A 97 -15.20 -2.57 1.33
CA CYS A 97 -14.33 -1.72 2.16
C CYS A 97 -13.95 -2.43 3.46
N MET A 98 -14.90 -3.07 4.14
CA MET A 98 -14.65 -3.82 5.37
C MET A 98 -13.66 -4.99 5.16
N LEU A 99 -13.82 -5.75 4.07
CA LEU A 99 -12.93 -6.87 3.73
C LEU A 99 -11.51 -6.36 3.41
N ALA A 100 -11.40 -5.30 2.62
CA ALA A 100 -10.11 -4.72 2.27
C ALA A 100 -9.38 -4.20 3.53
N GLU A 101 -10.11 -3.49 4.38
CA GLU A 101 -9.61 -3.01 5.67
C GLU A 101 -9.18 -4.12 6.62
N LYS A 102 -9.92 -5.23 6.65
CA LYS A 102 -9.58 -6.39 7.45
C LYS A 102 -8.25 -6.98 6.98
N SER A 103 -8.07 -7.15 5.68
CA SER A 103 -6.80 -7.60 5.09
C SER A 103 -5.64 -6.66 5.44
N ILE A 104 -5.80 -5.35 5.25
CA ILE A 104 -4.80 -4.34 5.62
C ILE A 104 -4.43 -4.47 7.10
N ARG A 105 -5.44 -4.54 7.98
CA ARG A 105 -5.23 -4.65 9.42
C ARG A 105 -4.48 -5.94 9.78
N ASN A 106 -4.78 -7.05 9.12
CA ASN A 106 -4.11 -8.32 9.35
C ASN A 106 -2.61 -8.21 9.00
N VAL A 107 -2.27 -7.64 7.85
CA VAL A 107 -0.87 -7.43 7.44
C VAL A 107 -0.14 -6.52 8.42
N LEU A 108 -0.76 -5.41 8.83
CA LEU A 108 -0.16 -4.46 9.78
C LEU A 108 0.04 -5.06 11.18
N ASN A 109 -0.84 -5.98 11.60
CA ASN A 109 -0.74 -6.67 12.89
C ASN A 109 0.23 -7.87 12.87
N THR A 110 0.75 -8.24 11.71
CA THR A 110 1.65 -9.38 11.57
C THR A 110 3.10 -8.93 11.77
N SER A 111 3.77 -9.54 12.76
CA SER A 111 5.19 -9.31 13.03
C SER A 111 5.53 -7.80 13.21
N ASP A 112 6.67 -7.38 12.69
CA ASP A 112 7.21 -6.02 12.65
C ASP A 112 6.81 -5.26 11.35
N ASN A 113 5.79 -5.72 10.61
CA ASN A 113 5.42 -5.13 9.32
C ASN A 113 5.12 -3.63 9.42
N THR A 114 4.46 -3.20 10.50
CA THR A 114 4.17 -1.78 10.72
C THR A 114 5.45 -0.95 10.81
N GLU A 115 6.44 -1.41 11.58
CA GLU A 115 7.71 -0.69 11.78
C GLU A 115 8.49 -0.60 10.46
N VAL A 116 8.53 -1.70 9.71
CA VAL A 116 9.19 -1.78 8.41
C VAL A 116 8.55 -0.85 7.39
N LEU A 117 7.23 -0.81 7.32
CA LEU A 117 6.50 0.06 6.41
C LEU A 117 6.70 1.54 6.76
N LEU A 118 6.68 1.89 8.05
CA LEU A 118 6.96 3.27 8.49
C LEU A 118 8.41 3.68 8.20
N ALA A 119 9.37 2.77 8.39
CA ALA A 119 10.77 3.02 8.12
C ALA A 119 11.09 3.15 6.63
N LEU A 120 10.29 2.54 5.75
CA LEU A 120 10.52 2.50 4.31
C LEU A 120 10.65 3.89 3.67
N HIS A 121 9.79 4.83 4.10
CA HIS A 121 9.72 6.19 3.57
C HIS A 121 10.19 7.24 4.58
N ALA A 122 10.76 6.81 5.71
CA ALA A 122 11.28 7.74 6.69
C ALA A 122 12.39 8.59 6.05
N PRO A 123 12.40 9.92 6.26
CA PRO A 123 13.46 10.77 5.75
C PRO A 123 14.77 10.27 6.37
N LYS A 124 15.68 9.78 5.52
CA LYS A 124 17.02 9.39 5.93
C LYS A 124 17.64 10.62 6.59
N SER A 125 17.85 10.58 7.91
CA SER A 125 18.55 11.65 8.61
C SER A 125 19.82 11.93 7.83
N ALA A 126 19.95 13.16 7.33
CA ALA A 126 21.16 13.61 6.67
C ALA A 126 22.31 13.25 7.60
N SER A 127 23.14 12.29 7.16
CA SER A 127 24.41 12.00 7.81
C SER A 127 25.11 13.34 7.98
N GLN A 128 25.31 13.75 9.23
CA GLN A 128 26.10 14.93 9.57
C GLN A 128 27.38 14.87 8.72
N PRO A 129 27.71 15.88 7.90
CA PRO A 129 29.08 16.01 7.45
C PRO A 129 29.92 16.12 8.71
N THR A 130 30.75 15.11 8.94
CA THR A 130 31.78 15.10 9.96
C THR A 130 32.52 16.42 9.92
N SER A 131 32.35 17.22 10.97
CA SER A 131 33.12 18.41 11.26
C SER A 131 34.58 18.04 11.44
N GLU A 132 35.34 17.95 10.36
CA GLU A 132 36.80 17.94 10.43
C GLU A 132 37.30 19.39 10.33
N ARG A 133 37.19 20.10 11.46
CA ARG A 133 38.03 21.28 11.71
C ARG A 133 39.36 20.78 12.23
N THR A 134 40.43 20.93 11.46
CA THR A 134 41.73 21.32 12.03
C THR A 134 42.32 22.41 11.16
N ILE A 135 42.16 23.65 11.62
CA ILE A 135 42.98 24.78 11.21
C ILE A 135 44.34 24.58 11.90
N SER A 136 45.42 24.51 11.14
CA SER A 136 46.72 24.93 11.68
C SER A 136 47.48 25.72 10.63
N SER A 137 47.42 27.03 10.82
CA SER A 137 48.29 28.03 10.21
C SER A 137 49.71 27.86 10.74
N ALA A 138 50.67 27.61 9.85
CA ALA A 138 52.07 27.89 10.10
C ALA A 138 52.62 28.66 8.90
N GLY A 139 52.65 29.99 9.02
CA GLY A 139 53.66 30.76 8.31
C GLY A 139 54.97 30.62 9.08
N ILE A 140 56.09 30.46 8.36
CA ILE A 140 57.41 30.96 8.76
C ILE A 140 58.21 31.19 7.46
N ARG A 141 58.79 32.38 7.40
CA ARG A 141 59.74 32.90 6.40
C ARG A 141 61.04 32.09 6.40
N THR A 142 61.69 32.04 5.25
CA THR A 142 63.10 32.46 5.02
C THR A 142 63.31 32.63 3.53
#